data_AF-A0A834CZF3-F1
#
_entry.id   AF-A0A834CZF3-F1
#
_cell.length_a   1.000
_cell.length_b   1.000
_cell.length_c   1.000
_cell.angle_alpha   90.00
_cell.angle_beta   90.00
_cell.angle_gamma   90.00
#
_symmetry.space_group_name_H-M   'P 1'
#
loop_
_entity.id
_entity.type
_entity.pdbx_description
1 polymer ?
#
loop_
_entity_poly.entity_id
_entity_poly.type
_entity_poly.pdbx_seq_one_letter_code
_entity_poly.pdbx_strand_id
1 'polypeptide(L)'
;MRNSNHVIGLLNFSTFLLSIPILGGGIWLSTRANNTDCLKFLQWPLIVIGVSIMTVSLAGFAGACYRNTFLMRLYLFVMFFIIAALIGFIIFAYAVTDKGSGRHVLNRAYSEYYLQDYSGWLKDRVADESYWSKISSCIRDSKACGKMGRTFGGVPETADMFYLRKLNPIESGCCKPPTECGYVYANETFWNPGGGMVGSNLDCSKWSNEQDQLCYSCDSCKAGVLASLKKSWRKVSVINIVVLIILVIFYVIGYAAFRNNRRMDNDEPFGEARMTKARPSRIQL
;
A
#
# COMPACT_ATOMS: atom_id res chain seq x y z
N MET A 1 -0.47 32.45 25.08
CA MET A 1 0.39 31.33 25.52
C MET A 1 -0.36 30.04 25.84
N ARG A 2 -1.56 30.05 26.45
CA ARG A 2 -2.31 28.81 26.83
C ARG A 2 -2.81 27.98 25.64
N ASN A 3 -3.25 28.60 24.54
CA ASN A 3 -3.74 27.86 23.36
C ASN A 3 -2.65 27.12 22.59
N SER A 4 -1.41 27.64 22.52
CA SER A 4 -0.34 27.02 21.73
C SER A 4 0.10 25.66 22.26
N ASN A 5 0.11 25.47 23.58
CA ASN A 5 0.47 24.18 24.20
C ASN A 5 -0.62 23.13 23.95
N HIS A 6 -1.90 23.52 23.99
CA HIS A 6 -3.01 22.64 23.63
C HIS A 6 -2.99 22.24 22.16
N VAL A 7 -2.63 23.16 21.26
CA VAL A 7 -2.50 22.88 19.81
C VAL A 7 -1.39 21.87 19.55
N ILE A 8 -0.21 22.02 20.18
CA ILE A 8 0.90 21.08 19.99
C ILE A 8 0.56 19.69 20.57
N GLY A 9 -0.10 19.63 21.73
CA GLY A 9 -0.59 18.38 22.30
C GLY A 9 -1.60 17.67 21.37
N LEU A 10 -2.56 18.41 20.81
CA LEU A 10 -3.55 17.89 19.87
C LEU A 10 -2.91 17.40 18.56
N LEU A 11 -1.93 18.13 18.02
CA LEU A 11 -1.19 17.74 16.83
C LEU A 11 -0.44 16.42 17.04
N ASN A 12 0.26 16.26 18.15
CA ASN A 12 0.99 15.02 18.46
C ASN A 12 0.06 13.82 18.66
N PHE A 13 -1.04 14.01 19.40
CA PHE A 13 -2.04 12.96 19.58
C PHE A 13 -2.68 12.54 18.25
N SER A 14 -2.99 13.51 17.39
CA SER A 14 -3.53 13.23 16.05
C SER A 14 -2.50 12.52 15.16
N THR A 15 -1.22 12.90 15.24
CA THR A 15 -0.13 12.26 14.49
C THR A 15 0.07 10.80 14.92
N PHE A 16 -0.04 10.52 16.22
CA PHE A 16 -0.05 9.16 16.74
C PHE A 16 -1.23 8.35 16.17
N LEU A 17 -2.44 8.90 16.17
CA LEU A 17 -3.61 8.24 15.58
C LEU A 17 -3.42 7.96 14.08
N LEU A 18 -2.77 8.85 13.33
CA LEU A 18 -2.47 8.67 11.91
C LEU A 18 -1.42 7.59 11.64
N SER A 19 -0.56 7.30 12.62
CA SER A 19 0.39 6.18 12.51
C SER A 19 -0.31 4.82 12.51
N ILE A 20 -1.48 4.73 13.15
CA ILE A 20 -2.25 3.47 13.29
C ILE A 20 -2.75 2.96 11.93
N PRO A 21 -3.38 3.76 11.05
CA PRO A 21 -3.72 3.33 9.69
C PRO A 21 -2.52 2.94 8.83
N ILE A 22 -1.36 3.60 8.99
CA ILE A 22 -0.13 3.27 8.23
C ILE A 22 0.40 1.91 8.67
N LEU A 23 0.56 1.71 9.99
CA LEU A 23 0.98 0.44 10.57
C LEU A 23 -0.03 -0.66 10.28
N GLY A 24 -1.32 -0.37 10.44
CA GLY A 24 -2.43 -1.26 10.10
C GLY A 24 -2.43 -1.63 8.62
N GLY A 25 -2.15 -0.70 7.70
CA GLY A 25 -1.99 -0.98 6.28
C GLY A 25 -0.79 -1.86 5.98
N GLY A 26 0.36 -1.61 6.62
CA GLY A 26 1.57 -2.44 6.52
C GLY A 26 1.38 -3.84 7.08
N ILE A 27 0.73 -3.96 8.23
CA ILE A 27 0.39 -5.23 8.88
C ILE A 27 -0.70 -5.96 8.08
N TRP A 28 -1.72 -5.26 7.57
CA TRP A 28 -2.77 -5.88 6.74
C TRP A 28 -2.22 -6.42 5.43
N LEU A 29 -1.27 -5.71 4.81
CA LEU A 29 -0.53 -6.21 3.65
C LEU A 29 0.25 -7.50 4.01
N SER A 30 0.76 -7.58 5.24
CA SER A 30 1.45 -8.76 5.76
C SER A 30 0.55 -9.92 6.14
N THR A 31 -0.67 -9.67 6.63
CA THR A 31 -1.60 -10.73 7.04
C THR A 31 -2.41 -11.28 5.87
N ARG A 32 -2.64 -10.47 4.82
CA ARG A 32 -3.23 -10.98 3.57
C ARG A 32 -2.28 -11.92 2.83
N ALA A 33 -0.97 -11.74 3.01
CA ALA A 33 0.04 -12.74 2.71
C ALA A 33 0.20 -13.64 3.94
N ASN A 34 -0.77 -14.51 4.19
CA ASN A 34 -1.05 -15.15 5.49
C ASN A 34 -0.01 -16.20 5.96
N ASN A 35 1.27 -15.82 5.99
CA ASN A 35 2.41 -16.28 6.77
C ASN A 35 3.54 -15.26 6.52
N THR A 36 4.11 -14.73 7.59
CA THR A 36 4.96 -13.51 7.70
C THR A 36 6.29 -13.50 6.91
N ASP A 37 6.49 -14.41 5.95
CA ASP A 37 7.76 -14.64 5.27
C ASP A 37 7.71 -14.45 3.74
N CYS A 38 6.52 -14.44 3.13
CA CYS A 38 6.36 -14.46 1.67
C CYS A 38 7.03 -13.30 0.92
N LEU A 39 6.90 -12.09 1.45
CA LEU A 39 7.23 -10.84 0.75
C LEU A 39 7.82 -9.81 1.71
N LYS A 40 8.70 -10.24 2.62
CA LYS A 40 9.39 -9.40 3.60
C LYS A 40 9.99 -8.12 3.00
N PHE A 41 10.49 -8.21 1.77
CA PHE A 41 11.10 -7.09 1.03
C PHE A 41 10.10 -5.94 0.75
N LEU A 42 8.82 -6.24 0.54
CA LEU A 42 7.79 -5.22 0.24
C LEU A 42 7.14 -4.64 1.51
N GLN A 43 7.24 -5.36 2.63
CA GLN A 43 6.60 -5.02 3.90
C GLN A 43 7.47 -4.13 4.80
N TRP A 44 8.77 -4.41 4.87
CA TRP A 44 9.71 -3.71 5.75
C TRP A 44 9.74 -2.18 5.56
N PRO A 45 9.75 -1.63 4.32
CA PRO A 45 9.75 -0.18 4.12
C PRO A 45 8.56 0.52 4.80
N LEU A 46 7.36 -0.07 4.74
CA LEU A 46 6.15 0.49 5.35
C LEU A 46 6.18 0.42 6.88
N ILE A 47 6.68 -0.67 7.45
CA ILE A 47 6.78 -0.84 8.91
C ILE A 47 7.79 0.14 9.48
N VAL A 48 8.96 0.29 8.85
CA VAL A 48 9.99 1.26 9.27
C VAL A 48 9.45 2.68 9.26
N ILE A 49 8.69 3.05 8.22
CA ILE A 49 8.01 4.35 8.13
C ILE A 49 6.97 4.52 9.25
N GLY A 50 6.11 3.52 9.49
CA GLY A 50 5.11 3.61 10.57
C GLY A 50 5.72 3.73 11.96
N VAL A 51 6.78 2.95 12.25
CA VAL A 51 7.49 2.99 13.54
C VAL A 51 8.17 4.34 13.75
N SER A 52 8.82 4.89 12.72
CA SER A 52 9.46 6.20 12.83
C SER A 52 8.47 7.33 13.11
N ILE A 53 7.27 7.31 12.50
CA ILE A 53 6.19 8.27 12.84
C ILE A 53 5.76 8.14 14.31
N MET A 54 5.67 6.92 14.82
CA MET A 54 5.29 6.66 16.22
C MET A 54 6.35 7.20 17.20
N THR A 55 7.64 6.97 16.93
CA THR A 55 8.75 7.52 17.75
C THR A 55 8.75 9.05 17.75
N VAL A 56 8.49 9.68 16.60
CA VAL A 56 8.46 11.14 16.47
C VAL A 56 7.26 11.75 17.19
N SER A 57 6.11 11.07 17.17
CA SER A 57 4.91 11.50 17.91
C SER A 57 5.17 11.53 19.43
N LEU A 58 5.90 10.53 19.96
CA LEU A 58 6.31 10.50 21.36
C LEU A 58 7.32 11.61 21.70
N ALA A 59 8.28 11.86 20.82
CA ALA A 59 9.24 12.95 21.00
C ALA A 59 8.57 14.34 20.95
N GLY A 60 7.58 14.52 20.08
CA GLY A 60 6.80 15.76 20.00
C GLY A 60 6.00 16.04 21.27
N PHE A 61 5.48 15.00 21.93
CA PHE A 61 4.80 15.13 23.22
C PHE A 61 5.76 15.61 24.33
N ALA A 62 6.97 15.05 24.40
CA ALA A 62 8.01 15.52 25.32
C ALA A 62 8.42 16.98 25.02
N GLY A 63 8.50 17.36 23.74
CA GLY A 63 8.86 18.72 23.33
C GLY A 63 7.88 19.80 23.78
N ALA A 64 6.59 19.46 23.82
CA ALA A 64 5.54 20.33 24.31
C ALA A 64 5.63 20.57 25.82
N CYS A 65 5.99 19.55 26.60
CA CYS A 65 6.07 19.63 28.06
C CYS A 65 7.29 20.43 28.55
N TYR A 66 8.44 20.29 27.89
CA TYR A 66 9.69 20.90 28.36
C TYR A 66 9.98 22.30 27.78
N ARG A 67 9.09 22.85 26.93
CA ARG A 67 9.23 24.17 26.27
C ARG A 67 10.63 24.40 25.67
N ASN A 68 11.27 23.32 25.20
CA ASN A 68 12.64 23.36 24.71
C ASN A 68 12.66 23.65 23.21
N THR A 69 13.20 24.82 22.83
CA THR A 69 13.30 25.28 21.44
C THR A 69 14.14 24.34 20.57
N PHE A 70 15.12 23.65 21.15
CA PHE A 70 15.91 22.62 20.46
C PHE A 70 15.04 21.43 20.05
N LEU A 71 14.16 20.97 20.95
CA LEU A 71 13.31 19.80 20.69
C LEU A 71 12.25 20.10 19.62
N MET A 72 11.71 21.32 19.59
CA MET A 72 10.81 21.77 18.52
C MET A 72 11.52 21.88 17.16
N ARG A 73 12.79 22.31 17.14
CA ARG A 73 13.59 22.35 15.91
C ARG A 73 13.89 20.95 15.39
N LEU A 74 14.25 20.02 16.29
CA LEU A 74 14.46 18.62 15.97
C LEU A 74 13.18 17.97 15.44
N TYR A 75 12.03 18.25 16.07
CA TYR A 75 10.72 17.79 15.60
C TYR A 75 10.44 18.21 14.15
N LEU A 76 10.58 19.50 13.82
CA LEU A 76 10.37 19.99 12.46
C LEU A 76 11.35 19.36 11.46
N PHE A 77 12.62 19.20 11.84
CA PHE A 77 13.62 18.56 11.00
C PHE A 77 13.25 17.10 10.69
N VAL A 78 12.90 16.30 11.69
CA VAL A 78 12.52 14.90 11.48
C VAL A 78 11.21 14.79 10.70
N MET A 79 10.22 15.64 10.98
CA MET A 79 8.94 15.64 10.28
C MET A 79 9.11 15.93 8.78
N PHE A 80 10.05 16.80 8.40
CA PHE A 80 10.40 17.04 7.01
C PHE A 80 10.91 15.77 6.29
N PHE A 81 11.82 15.01 6.92
CA PHE A 81 12.31 13.75 6.33
C PHE A 81 11.22 12.69 6.22
N ILE A 82 10.30 12.63 7.18
CA ILE A 82 9.14 11.73 7.10
C ILE A 82 8.28 12.08 5.89
N ILE A 83 7.91 13.36 5.72
CA ILE A 83 7.12 13.82 4.57
C ILE A 83 7.83 13.48 3.26
N ALA A 84 9.14 13.76 3.16
CA ALA A 84 9.93 13.42 1.98
C ALA A 84 9.96 11.91 1.71
N ALA A 85 10.12 11.08 2.73
CA ALA A 85 10.11 9.62 2.61
C ALA A 85 8.73 9.09 2.17
N LEU A 86 7.63 9.64 2.69
CA LEU A 86 6.27 9.27 2.27
C LEU A 86 6.01 9.64 0.81
N ILE A 87 6.44 10.82 0.37
CA ILE A 87 6.37 11.24 -1.04
C ILE A 87 7.18 10.27 -1.92
N GLY A 88 8.42 9.98 -1.53
CA GLY A 88 9.29 9.03 -2.23
C GLY A 88 8.65 7.63 -2.33
N PHE A 89 8.05 7.14 -1.25
CA PHE A 89 7.34 5.87 -1.25
C PHE A 89 6.13 5.89 -2.19
N ILE A 90 5.35 6.97 -2.20
CA ILE A 90 4.20 7.12 -3.12
C ILE A 90 4.67 7.05 -4.56
N ILE A 91 5.69 7.84 -4.92
CA ILE A 91 6.27 7.85 -6.29
C ILE A 91 6.76 6.45 -6.66
N PHE A 92 7.52 5.81 -5.78
CA PHE A 92 8.02 4.45 -6.00
C PHE A 92 6.88 3.46 -6.19
N ALA A 93 5.86 3.50 -5.33
CA ALA A 93 4.70 2.61 -5.40
C ALA A 93 3.95 2.75 -6.73
N TYR A 94 3.75 3.96 -7.24
CA TYR A 94 3.15 4.15 -8.56
C TYR A 94 4.08 3.73 -9.70
N ALA A 95 5.37 4.08 -9.64
CA ALA A 95 6.34 3.72 -10.67
C ALA A 95 6.44 2.20 -10.87
N VAL A 96 6.47 1.42 -9.78
CA VAL A 96 6.56 -0.05 -9.86
C VAL A 96 5.21 -0.73 -10.11
N THR A 97 4.08 0.00 -10.02
CA THR A 97 2.74 -0.56 -10.25
C THR A 97 2.02 0.03 -11.46
N ASP A 98 2.66 0.86 -12.27
CA ASP A 98 2.03 1.53 -13.42
C ASP A 98 1.51 0.52 -14.47
N LYS A 99 2.36 -0.45 -14.85
CA LYS A 99 2.09 -1.38 -15.96
C LYS A 99 1.40 -2.67 -15.53
N GLY A 100 0.71 -3.30 -16.48
CA GLY A 100 0.01 -4.58 -16.32
C GLY A 100 -1.41 -4.49 -15.77
N SER A 101 -2.34 -5.15 -16.45
CA SER A 101 -3.73 -5.36 -16.05
C SER A 101 -4.14 -6.77 -16.42
N GLY A 102 -5.09 -7.36 -15.68
CA GLY A 102 -5.65 -8.64 -16.09
C GLY A 102 -6.43 -8.50 -17.40
N ARG A 103 -6.29 -9.47 -18.29
CA ARG A 103 -7.08 -9.59 -19.52
C ARG A 103 -8.44 -10.19 -19.18
N HIS A 104 -9.51 -9.61 -19.74
CA HIS A 104 -10.84 -10.20 -19.63
C HIS A 104 -10.98 -11.35 -20.62
N VAL A 105 -11.56 -12.46 -20.17
CA VAL A 105 -11.85 -13.61 -21.02
C VAL A 105 -13.34 -13.63 -21.32
N LEU A 106 -13.69 -13.93 -22.58
CA LEU A 106 -15.09 -14.01 -23.01
C LEU A 106 -15.85 -15.05 -22.17
N ASN A 107 -17.07 -14.72 -21.74
CA ASN A 107 -17.94 -15.56 -20.92
C ASN A 107 -17.38 -15.91 -19.52
N ARG A 108 -16.38 -15.18 -19.02
CA ARG A 108 -15.81 -15.36 -17.66
C ARG A 108 -15.88 -14.05 -16.87
N ALA A 109 -16.23 -14.16 -15.59
CA ALA A 109 -16.24 -13.03 -14.67
C ALA A 109 -14.87 -12.73 -14.04
N TYR A 110 -13.93 -13.66 -14.14
CA TYR A 110 -12.55 -13.50 -13.69
C TYR A 110 -11.62 -13.02 -14.81
N SER A 111 -10.49 -12.42 -14.41
CA SER A 111 -9.44 -11.98 -15.33
C SER A 111 -8.30 -12.99 -15.37
N GLU A 112 -7.59 -13.04 -16.48
CA GLU A 112 -6.33 -13.77 -16.63
C GLU A 112 -5.14 -12.84 -16.61
N TYR A 113 -4.02 -13.33 -16.10
CA TYR A 113 -2.83 -12.52 -15.85
C TYR A 113 -1.66 -13.13 -16.61
N TYR A 114 -1.05 -12.33 -17.48
CA TYR A 114 0.09 -12.73 -18.29
C TYR A 114 1.32 -11.94 -17.85
N LEU A 115 2.45 -12.61 -17.63
CA LEU A 115 3.67 -11.97 -17.14
C LEU A 115 4.21 -10.91 -18.13
N GLN A 116 3.90 -11.08 -19.42
CA GLN A 116 4.29 -10.15 -20.48
C GLN A 116 3.62 -8.77 -20.36
N ASP A 117 2.42 -8.70 -19.77
CA ASP A 117 1.70 -7.43 -19.58
C ASP A 117 2.33 -6.57 -18.46
N TYR A 118 3.15 -7.19 -17.62
CA TYR A 118 3.89 -6.52 -16.56
C TYR A 118 5.31 -6.17 -17.02
N SER A 119 5.85 -5.07 -16.51
CA SER A 119 7.21 -4.59 -16.79
C SER A 119 7.77 -3.82 -15.61
N GLY A 120 9.09 -3.60 -15.62
CA GLY A 120 9.82 -2.87 -14.60
C GLY A 120 10.35 -3.76 -13.47
N TRP A 121 11.00 -3.10 -12.50
CA TRP A 121 11.78 -3.75 -11.45
C TRP A 121 11.02 -4.82 -10.65
N LEU A 122 9.72 -4.62 -10.41
CA LEU A 122 8.91 -5.58 -9.65
C LEU A 122 8.69 -6.89 -10.41
N LYS A 123 8.50 -6.81 -11.74
CA LYS A 123 8.39 -8.00 -12.60
C LYS A 123 9.68 -8.79 -12.55
N ASP A 124 10.82 -8.12 -12.76
CA ASP A 124 12.13 -8.76 -12.81
C ASP A 124 12.44 -9.48 -11.48
N ARG A 125 12.07 -8.86 -10.35
CA ARG A 125 12.24 -9.47 -9.04
C ARG A 125 11.37 -10.70 -8.79
N VAL A 126 10.15 -10.74 -9.32
CA VAL A 126 9.24 -11.90 -9.20
C VAL A 126 9.59 -12.99 -10.22
N ALA A 127 10.15 -12.60 -11.38
CA ALA A 127 10.58 -13.52 -12.42
C ALA A 127 11.84 -14.31 -12.05
N ASP A 128 12.71 -13.73 -11.21
CA ASP A 128 13.92 -14.36 -10.70
C ASP A 128 13.61 -15.64 -9.91
N GLU A 129 14.17 -16.78 -10.34
CA GLU A 129 13.92 -18.10 -9.77
C GLU A 129 14.34 -18.23 -8.28
N SER A 130 15.40 -17.53 -7.87
CA SER A 130 15.90 -17.59 -6.50
C SER A 130 14.93 -16.93 -5.51
N TYR A 131 14.24 -15.87 -5.95
CA TYR A 131 13.19 -15.22 -5.19
C TYR A 131 11.86 -15.94 -5.35
N TRP A 132 11.55 -16.40 -6.57
CA TRP A 132 10.31 -17.09 -6.87
C TRP A 132 10.14 -18.36 -6.04
N SER A 133 11.20 -19.17 -5.88
CA SER A 133 11.14 -20.38 -5.05
C SER A 133 10.64 -20.13 -3.62
N LYS A 134 10.99 -18.99 -3.02
CA LYS A 134 10.53 -18.58 -1.69
C LYS A 134 9.09 -18.06 -1.70
N ILE A 135 8.70 -17.39 -2.78
CA ILE A 135 7.35 -16.84 -2.95
C ILE A 135 6.37 -17.98 -3.20
N SER A 136 6.68 -18.89 -4.13
CA SER A 136 5.83 -20.02 -4.50
C SER A 136 5.66 -21.01 -3.35
N SER A 137 6.74 -21.32 -2.61
CA SER A 137 6.66 -22.17 -1.41
C SER A 137 5.71 -21.59 -0.39
N CYS A 138 5.80 -20.29 -0.13
CA CYS A 138 4.92 -19.62 0.80
C CYS A 138 3.46 -19.57 0.33
N ILE A 139 3.19 -19.33 -0.96
CA ILE A 139 1.82 -19.35 -1.50
C ILE A 139 1.21 -20.75 -1.34
N ARG A 140 1.99 -21.79 -1.62
CA ARG A 140 1.60 -23.18 -1.41
C ARG A 140 1.27 -23.45 0.07
N ASP A 141 2.15 -23.05 0.99
CA ASP A 141 1.97 -23.25 2.43
C ASP A 141 0.77 -22.46 3.00
N SER A 142 0.43 -21.32 2.40
CA SER A 142 -0.75 -20.52 2.79
C SER A 142 -2.09 -21.20 2.48
N LYS A 143 -2.06 -22.32 1.72
CA LYS A 143 -3.22 -23.05 1.21
C LYS A 143 -4.21 -22.15 0.47
N ALA A 144 -3.71 -21.15 -0.26
CA ALA A 144 -4.54 -20.20 -1.01
C ALA A 144 -5.49 -20.93 -1.99
N CYS A 145 -4.98 -21.93 -2.71
CA CYS A 145 -5.77 -22.74 -3.64
C CYS A 145 -6.70 -23.72 -2.94
N GLY A 146 -6.30 -24.29 -1.80
CA GLY A 146 -7.17 -25.16 -1.00
C GLY A 146 -8.41 -24.45 -0.44
N LYS A 147 -8.35 -23.12 -0.25
CA LYS A 147 -9.49 -22.29 0.18
C LYS A 147 -10.44 -21.90 -0.96
N MET A 148 -10.11 -22.26 -2.20
CA MET A 148 -10.93 -21.96 -3.37
C MET A 148 -12.17 -22.85 -3.45
N GLY A 149 -12.09 -24.06 -2.89
CA GLY A 149 -13.17 -25.04 -2.85
C GLY A 149 -14.44 -24.50 -2.20
N ARG A 150 -15.59 -24.68 -2.85
CA ARG A 150 -16.90 -24.31 -2.30
C ARG A 150 -17.93 -25.39 -2.60
N THR A 151 -18.55 -25.90 -1.54
CA THR A 151 -19.69 -26.81 -1.64
C THR A 151 -20.98 -26.04 -1.42
N PHE A 152 -21.92 -26.13 -2.35
CA PHE A 152 -23.25 -25.55 -2.21
C PHE A 152 -24.26 -26.67 -1.93
N GLY A 153 -24.82 -26.71 -0.73
CA GLY A 153 -25.81 -27.72 -0.35
C GLY A 153 -25.31 -29.17 -0.44
N GLY A 154 -24.01 -29.41 -0.26
CA GLY A 154 -23.40 -30.74 -0.36
C GLY A 154 -23.07 -31.20 -1.79
N VAL A 155 -23.30 -30.35 -2.80
CA VAL A 155 -23.01 -30.64 -4.21
C VAL A 155 -21.78 -29.83 -4.68
N PRO A 156 -20.89 -30.40 -5.51
CA PRO A 156 -19.78 -29.67 -6.13
C PRO A 156 -20.26 -28.49 -7.00
N GLU A 157 -19.49 -27.40 -7.03
CA GLU A 157 -19.76 -26.22 -7.86
C GLU A 157 -19.73 -26.61 -9.35
N THR A 158 -20.75 -26.22 -10.11
CA THR A 158 -20.81 -26.47 -11.56
C THR A 158 -19.87 -25.53 -12.33
N ALA A 159 -19.47 -25.95 -13.53
CA ALA A 159 -18.58 -25.15 -14.39
C ALA A 159 -19.11 -23.74 -14.65
N ASP A 160 -20.41 -23.60 -14.95
CA ASP A 160 -21.01 -22.29 -15.24
C ASP A 160 -20.99 -21.35 -14.02
N MET A 161 -21.25 -21.88 -12.82
CA MET A 161 -21.13 -21.10 -11.58
C MET A 161 -19.69 -20.65 -11.33
N PHE A 162 -18.73 -21.57 -11.55
CA PHE A 162 -17.31 -21.26 -11.42
C PHE A 162 -16.87 -20.16 -12.41
N TYR A 163 -17.41 -20.15 -13.63
CA TYR A 163 -17.07 -19.17 -14.66
C TYR A 163 -17.59 -17.77 -14.37
N LEU A 164 -18.70 -17.67 -13.64
CA LEU A 164 -19.27 -16.41 -13.16
C LEU A 164 -18.66 -15.94 -11.84
N ARG A 165 -17.74 -16.72 -11.25
CA ARG A 165 -17.08 -16.38 -9.99
C ARG A 165 -16.01 -15.31 -10.16
N LYS A 166 -16.01 -14.32 -9.25
CA LYS A 166 -14.94 -13.33 -9.13
C LYS A 166 -13.77 -13.94 -8.36
N LEU A 167 -12.76 -14.39 -9.08
CA LEU A 167 -11.52 -14.91 -8.52
C LEU A 167 -10.55 -13.78 -8.19
N ASN A 168 -9.80 -13.93 -7.10
CA ASN A 168 -8.66 -13.08 -6.83
C ASN A 168 -7.50 -13.40 -7.78
N PRO A 169 -6.52 -12.49 -7.94
CA PRO A 169 -5.42 -12.71 -8.89
C PRO A 169 -4.57 -13.95 -8.64
N ILE A 170 -4.39 -14.34 -7.37
CA ILE A 170 -3.69 -15.59 -7.00
C ILE A 170 -4.50 -16.81 -7.37
N GLU A 171 -5.81 -16.80 -7.08
CA GLU A 171 -6.72 -17.91 -7.39
C GLU A 171 -6.77 -18.18 -8.91
N SER A 172 -6.88 -17.11 -9.70
CA SER A 172 -6.95 -17.19 -11.16
C SER A 172 -5.61 -17.51 -11.85
N GLY A 173 -4.48 -17.13 -11.26
CA GLY A 173 -3.15 -17.33 -11.83
C GLY A 173 -2.42 -18.59 -11.35
N CYS A 174 -2.65 -19.05 -10.12
CA CYS A 174 -1.91 -20.17 -9.52
C CYS A 174 -2.74 -21.44 -9.34
N CYS A 175 -4.07 -21.31 -9.20
CA CYS A 175 -4.94 -22.41 -8.78
C CYS A 175 -5.77 -23.02 -9.90
N LYS A 176 -5.70 -22.46 -11.12
CA LYS A 176 -6.31 -22.99 -12.34
C LYS A 176 -5.34 -22.89 -13.52
N PRO A 177 -5.48 -23.74 -14.55
CA PRO A 177 -4.74 -23.56 -15.80
C PRO A 177 -5.25 -22.33 -16.57
N PRO A 178 -4.42 -21.76 -17.47
CA PRO A 178 -4.88 -20.75 -18.43
C PRO A 178 -5.99 -21.28 -19.33
N THR A 179 -6.97 -20.43 -19.68
CA THR A 179 -8.14 -20.83 -20.48
C THR A 179 -7.75 -21.26 -21.89
N GLU A 180 -6.71 -20.66 -22.47
CA GLU A 180 -6.18 -21.00 -23.79
C GLU A 180 -5.59 -22.41 -23.88
N CYS A 181 -5.32 -23.06 -22.73
CA CYS A 181 -4.83 -24.43 -22.69
C CYS A 181 -5.91 -25.47 -22.99
N GLY A 182 -7.19 -25.09 -22.99
CA GLY A 182 -8.30 -25.98 -23.38
C GLY A 182 -8.67 -27.05 -22.36
N TYR A 183 -8.21 -26.95 -21.11
CA TYR A 183 -8.62 -27.88 -20.05
C TYR A 183 -10.11 -27.73 -19.70
N VAL A 184 -10.74 -28.85 -19.37
CA VAL A 184 -12.15 -28.93 -18.99
C VAL A 184 -12.26 -28.93 -17.47
N TYR A 185 -13.12 -28.05 -16.95
CA TYR A 185 -13.40 -27.96 -15.53
C TYR A 185 -13.97 -29.28 -15.00
N ALA A 186 -13.39 -29.79 -13.93
CA ALA A 186 -13.94 -30.92 -13.17
C ALA A 186 -14.18 -30.52 -11.72
N ASN A 187 -13.18 -29.87 -11.10
CA ASN A 187 -13.27 -29.30 -9.76
C ASN A 187 -12.44 -28.01 -9.67
N GLU A 188 -12.46 -27.29 -8.55
CA GLU A 188 -11.86 -25.94 -8.49
C GLU A 188 -10.36 -25.92 -8.80
N THR A 189 -9.63 -26.92 -8.32
CA THR A 189 -8.19 -27.12 -8.58
C THR A 189 -7.90 -28.36 -9.43
N PHE A 190 -8.92 -29.02 -9.96
CA PHE A 190 -8.77 -30.24 -10.76
C PHE A 190 -9.37 -30.05 -12.15
N TRP A 191 -8.53 -30.21 -13.16
CA TRP A 191 -8.89 -29.92 -14.54
C TRP A 191 -8.50 -31.09 -15.43
N ASN A 192 -9.45 -31.56 -16.23
CA ASN A 192 -9.24 -32.66 -17.17
C ASN A 192 -8.63 -32.12 -18.48
N PRO A 193 -7.71 -32.85 -19.12
CA PRO A 193 -7.25 -32.50 -20.46
C PRO A 193 -8.44 -32.42 -21.42
N GLY A 194 -8.58 -31.31 -22.15
CA GLY A 194 -9.52 -31.24 -23.26
C GLY A 194 -8.98 -31.97 -24.48
N GLY A 195 -9.86 -32.41 -25.38
CA GLY A 195 -9.48 -33.08 -26.63
C GLY A 195 -8.88 -32.16 -27.71
N GLY A 196 -8.55 -30.91 -27.37
CA GLY A 196 -8.02 -29.90 -28.29
C GLY A 196 -6.50 -29.77 -28.24
N MET A 197 -5.91 -29.01 -29.17
CA MET A 197 -4.49 -28.68 -29.13
C MET A 197 -4.16 -27.87 -27.88
N VAL A 198 -3.11 -28.28 -27.18
CA VAL A 198 -2.53 -27.52 -26.07
C VAL A 198 -2.12 -26.16 -26.62
N GLY A 199 -2.62 -25.06 -26.04
CA GLY A 199 -2.28 -23.70 -26.46
C GLY A 199 -0.76 -23.47 -26.52
N SER A 200 -0.31 -22.47 -27.28
CA SER A 200 1.11 -22.16 -27.45
C SER A 200 1.82 -21.66 -26.19
N ASN A 201 1.09 -21.47 -25.09
CA ASN A 201 1.63 -21.02 -23.82
C ASN A 201 2.34 -22.17 -23.08
N LEU A 202 3.58 -21.93 -22.67
CA LEU A 202 4.37 -22.88 -21.89
C LEU A 202 3.70 -23.26 -20.57
N ASP A 203 2.87 -22.37 -19.99
CA ASP A 203 2.15 -22.65 -18.75
C ASP A 203 1.20 -23.85 -18.89
N CYS A 204 0.71 -24.16 -20.10
CA CYS A 204 -0.16 -25.32 -20.33
C CYS A 204 0.54 -26.65 -20.05
N SER A 205 1.86 -26.70 -20.26
CA SER A 205 2.71 -27.87 -19.98
C SER A 205 3.18 -27.94 -18.52
N LYS A 206 3.14 -26.81 -17.81
CA LYS A 206 3.56 -26.69 -16.41
C LYS A 206 2.43 -26.95 -15.41
N TRP A 207 1.18 -26.94 -15.86
CA TRP A 207 0.02 -27.23 -15.02
C TRP A 207 0.04 -28.70 -14.53
N SER A 208 -0.22 -28.89 -13.24
CA SER A 208 -0.40 -30.20 -12.60
C SER A 208 -1.67 -30.21 -11.74
N ASN A 209 -2.35 -31.36 -11.67
CA ASN A 209 -3.49 -31.54 -10.74
C ASN A 209 -3.02 -31.93 -9.31
N GLU A 210 -1.71 -32.12 -9.11
CA GLU A 210 -1.13 -32.35 -7.79
C GLU A 210 -1.18 -31.06 -6.96
N GLN A 211 -1.75 -31.15 -5.76
CA GLN A 211 -2.08 -29.98 -4.93
C GLN A 211 -0.85 -29.21 -4.42
N ASP A 212 0.32 -29.85 -4.41
CA ASP A 212 1.60 -29.28 -4.04
C ASP A 212 2.37 -28.69 -5.23
N GLN A 213 1.90 -28.90 -6.46
CA GLN A 213 2.53 -28.39 -7.69
C GLN A 213 1.67 -27.35 -8.40
N LEU A 214 0.39 -27.66 -8.67
CA LEU A 214 -0.58 -26.80 -9.37
C LEU A 214 0.06 -25.99 -10.51
N CYS A 215 -0.21 -24.69 -10.59
CA CYS A 215 0.50 -23.76 -11.48
C CYS A 215 1.56 -22.93 -10.74
N TYR A 216 2.14 -23.41 -9.65
CA TYR A 216 3.10 -22.63 -8.85
C TYR A 216 4.40 -22.29 -9.61
N SER A 217 4.70 -23.00 -10.70
CA SER A 217 5.85 -22.72 -11.58
C SER A 217 5.47 -21.97 -12.87
N CYS A 218 4.20 -21.60 -13.02
CA CYS A 218 3.68 -20.91 -14.20
C CYS A 218 3.96 -19.40 -14.15
N ASP A 219 4.14 -18.80 -15.32
CA ASP A 219 4.26 -17.35 -15.46
C ASP A 219 2.93 -16.65 -15.15
N SER A 220 1.80 -17.32 -15.38
CA SER A 220 0.47 -16.89 -14.96
C SER A 220 0.35 -16.73 -13.44
N CYS A 221 1.01 -17.59 -12.66
CA CYS A 221 1.04 -17.47 -11.20
C CYS A 221 1.90 -16.30 -10.76
N LYS A 222 3.10 -16.14 -11.36
CA LYS A 222 3.96 -14.95 -11.18
C LYS A 222 3.18 -13.66 -11.46
N ALA A 223 2.45 -13.62 -12.58
CA ALA A 223 1.60 -12.49 -12.97
C ALA A 223 0.43 -12.26 -12.00
N GLY A 224 -0.20 -13.32 -11.49
CA GLY A 224 -1.22 -13.25 -10.44
C GLY A 224 -0.69 -12.61 -9.15
N VAL A 225 0.55 -12.93 -8.75
CA VAL A 225 1.23 -12.30 -7.60
C VAL A 225 1.47 -10.82 -7.85
N LEU A 226 2.01 -10.45 -9.02
CA LEU A 226 2.21 -9.06 -9.44
C LEU A 226 0.91 -8.25 -9.40
N ALA A 227 -0.19 -8.82 -9.92
CA ALA A 227 -1.51 -8.21 -9.89
C ALA A 227 -2.05 -8.01 -8.46
N SER A 228 -1.89 -9.02 -7.60
CA SER A 228 -2.31 -8.97 -6.20
C SER A 228 -1.53 -7.89 -5.43
N LEU A 229 -0.22 -7.80 -5.68
CA LEU A 229 0.66 -6.79 -5.11
C LEU A 229 0.28 -5.40 -5.58
N LYS A 230 0.13 -5.18 -6.88
CA LYS A 230 -0.34 -3.91 -7.46
C LYS A 230 -1.64 -3.43 -6.82
N LYS A 231 -2.64 -4.32 -6.70
CA LYS A 231 -3.93 -3.97 -6.08
C LYS A 231 -3.78 -3.56 -4.61
N SER A 232 -2.94 -4.27 -3.86
CA SER A 232 -2.75 -4.01 -2.43
C SER A 232 -1.90 -2.76 -2.19
N TRP A 233 -0.86 -2.56 -2.98
CA TRP A 233 -0.02 -1.36 -2.98
C TRP A 233 -0.83 -0.10 -3.31
N ARG A 234 -1.71 -0.16 -4.32
CA ARG A 234 -2.58 0.98 -4.64
C ARG A 234 -3.50 1.37 -3.47
N LYS A 235 -4.03 0.39 -2.73
CA LYS A 235 -4.83 0.66 -1.52
C LYS A 235 -3.99 1.34 -0.44
N VAL A 236 -2.79 0.84 -0.18
CA VAL A 236 -1.87 1.43 0.81
C VAL A 236 -1.43 2.83 0.39
N SER A 237 -1.12 3.06 -0.89
CA SER A 237 -0.75 4.39 -1.42
C SER A 237 -1.88 5.40 -1.25
N VAL A 238 -3.14 5.01 -1.46
CA VAL A 238 -4.30 5.89 -1.22
C VAL A 238 -4.38 6.30 0.26
N ILE A 239 -4.24 5.35 1.18
CA ILE A 239 -4.20 5.64 2.63
C ILE A 239 -3.03 6.59 2.93
N ASN A 240 -1.86 6.33 2.35
CA ASN A 240 -0.67 7.15 2.56
C ASN A 240 -0.84 8.59 2.04
N ILE A 241 -1.47 8.78 0.88
CA ILE A 241 -1.77 10.13 0.35
C ILE A 241 -2.63 10.93 1.34
N VAL A 242 -3.66 10.30 1.91
CA VAL A 242 -4.52 10.97 2.91
C VAL A 242 -3.71 11.39 4.13
N VAL A 243 -2.86 10.49 4.66
CA VAL A 243 -2.01 10.80 5.82
C VAL A 243 -0.98 11.89 5.49
N LEU A 244 -0.39 11.87 4.29
CA LEU A 244 0.55 12.88 3.84
C LEU A 244 -0.07 14.28 3.86
N ILE A 245 -1.29 14.44 3.35
CA ILE A 245 -2.00 15.73 3.36
C ILE A 245 -2.14 16.25 4.79
N ILE A 246 -2.55 15.38 5.73
CA ILE A 246 -2.73 15.76 7.13
C ILE A 246 -1.39 16.11 7.78
N LEU A 247 -0.33 15.34 7.51
CA LEU A 247 1.01 15.63 8.02
C LEU A 247 1.56 16.96 7.50
N VAL A 248 1.30 17.32 6.25
CA VAL A 248 1.68 18.62 5.69
C VAL A 248 0.95 19.75 6.42
N ILE A 249 -0.34 19.62 6.70
CA ILE A 249 -1.11 20.60 7.49
C ILE A 249 -0.47 20.76 8.88
N PHE A 250 -0.16 19.65 9.55
CA PHE A 250 0.47 19.66 10.87
C PHE A 250 1.85 20.29 10.85
N TYR A 251 2.65 20.03 9.81
CA TYR A 251 3.95 20.64 9.61
C TYR A 251 3.84 22.17 9.46
N VAL A 252 2.87 22.66 8.67
CA VAL A 252 2.64 24.10 8.50
C VAL A 252 2.23 24.76 9.82
N ILE A 253 1.31 24.15 10.58
CA ILE A 253 0.89 24.67 11.89
C ILE A 253 2.05 24.65 12.88
N GLY A 254 2.81 23.55 12.95
CA GLY A 254 3.99 23.43 13.81
C GLY A 254 5.06 24.47 13.47
N TYR A 255 5.32 24.69 12.18
CA TYR A 255 6.25 25.71 11.71
C TYR A 255 5.78 27.13 12.04
N ALA A 256 4.48 27.43 11.85
CA ALA A 256 3.90 28.72 12.21
C ALA A 256 3.99 28.99 13.72
N ALA A 257 3.70 27.98 14.56
CA ALA A 257 3.85 28.08 16.01
C ALA A 257 5.31 28.30 16.43
N PHE A 258 6.25 27.57 15.82
CA PHE A 258 7.68 27.74 16.06
C PHE A 258 8.17 29.14 15.66
N ARG A 259 7.76 29.63 14.49
CA ARG A 259 8.10 30.98 14.00
C ARG A 259 7.54 32.06 14.93
N ASN A 260 6.31 31.89 15.42
CA ASN A 260 5.70 32.84 16.34
C ASN A 260 6.44 32.92 17.68
N ASN A 261 6.85 31.77 18.24
CA ASN A 261 7.67 31.76 19.46
C ASN A 261 9.03 32.43 19.26
N ARG A 262 9.71 32.18 18.12
CA ARG A 262 10.97 32.87 17.81
C ARG A 262 10.84 34.38 17.65
N ARG A 263 9.71 34.88 17.14
CA ARG A 263 9.46 36.34 17.06
C ARG A 263 9.30 36.98 18.43
N MET A 264 8.63 36.28 19.36
CA MET A 264 8.47 36.74 20.74
C MET A 264 9.80 36.79 21.51
N ASP A 265 10.69 35.81 21.28
CA ASP A 265 12.01 35.77 21.93
C ASP A 265 13.00 36.81 21.33
N ASN A 266 12.73 37.32 20.13
CA ASN A 266 13.61 38.25 19.41
C ASN A 266 13.25 39.74 19.61
N ASP A 267 12.25 40.09 20.42
CA ASP A 267 11.75 41.46 20.65
C ASP A 267 11.56 42.28 19.34
N GLU A 268 11.14 41.65 18.23
CA GLU A 268 10.77 42.40 17.04
C GLU A 268 9.45 43.16 17.32
N PRO A 269 9.43 44.50 17.21
CA PRO A 269 8.23 45.27 17.52
C PRO A 269 7.10 44.80 16.60
N PHE A 270 5.94 44.46 17.20
CA PHE A 270 4.69 44.33 16.47
C PHE A 270 4.60 45.56 15.56
N GLY A 271 4.62 45.33 14.24
CA GLY A 271 4.62 46.41 13.26
C GLY A 271 3.60 47.45 13.68
N GLU A 272 4.08 48.67 13.97
CA GLU A 272 3.25 49.78 14.38
C GLU A 272 2.05 49.84 13.45
N ALA A 273 0.85 49.64 14.00
CA ALA A 273 -0.36 50.00 13.31
C ALA A 273 -0.26 51.51 13.08
N ARG A 274 0.18 51.91 11.88
CA ARG A 274 0.35 53.30 11.47
C ARG A 274 -1.03 53.94 11.41
N MET A 275 -1.56 54.37 12.56
CA MET A 275 -2.74 55.21 12.63
C MET A 275 -2.37 56.60 12.15
N THR A 276 -2.57 56.88 10.86
CA THR A 276 -2.63 58.26 10.38
C THR A 276 -3.90 58.91 10.93
N LYS A 277 -3.78 59.67 12.03
CA LYS A 277 -4.82 60.62 12.43
C LYS A 277 -4.93 61.68 11.32
N ALA A 278 -6.02 61.64 10.57
CA ALA A 278 -6.41 62.75 9.71
C ALA A 278 -6.68 63.97 10.61
N ARG A 279 -5.83 64.99 10.50
CA ARG A 279 -5.99 66.26 11.20
C ARG A 279 -7.01 67.09 10.43
N PRO A 280 -8.16 67.50 11.01
CA PRO A 280 -9.11 68.33 10.30
C PRO A 280 -8.50 69.73 10.12
N SER A 281 -8.47 70.21 8.88
CA SER A 281 -8.12 71.58 8.56
C SER A 281 -9.17 72.51 9.16
N ARG A 282 -8.72 73.36 10.09
CA ARG A 282 -9.53 74.48 10.59
C ARG A 282 -9.74 75.44 9.42
N ILE A 283 -10.97 75.51 8.93
CA ILE A 283 -11.43 76.62 8.09
C ILE A 283 -11.40 77.86 8.99
N GLN A 284 -10.55 78.83 8.66
CA GLN A 284 -10.70 80.20 9.13
C GLN A 284 -11.12 81.04 7.93
N LEU A 285 -12.15 81.85 8.19
CA LEU A 285 -12.86 82.77 7.30
C LEU A 285 -11.98 83.55 6.32
#